data_AF-A0A0D6MCI0-F1
#
_entry.id   AF-A0A0D6MCI0-F1
#
_cell.length_a   1.000
_cell.length_b   1.000
_cell.length_c   1.000
_cell.angle_alpha   90.00
_cell.angle_beta   90.00
_cell.angle_gamma   90.00
#
_symmetry.space_group_name_H-M   'P 1'
#
loop_
_entity.id
_entity.type
_entity.pdbx_description
1 polymer ?
#
loop_
_entity_poly.entity_id
_entity_poly.type
_entity_poly.pdbx_seq_one_letter_code
_entity_poly.pdbx_strand_id
1 'polypeptide(L)'
;MPPPAMYTKQVPMPVCKYEVLDGSPTGPPVYYATVGQMVYHKWTCEAEQADTFCMVVHSCFVDDGNGERVQLINEQGCALDKYLLTNLEYPGDLMAGREAHVYKYADRDNMYFDCQITLRIKEPGSEFCEVMF
;
A
#
# COMPACT_ATOMS: atom_id res chain seq x y z
N MET A 1 31.91 -34.88 -3.23
CA MET A 1 30.56 -34.30 -3.32
C MET A 1 30.59 -33.21 -4.38
N PRO A 2 29.72 -33.23 -5.40
CA PRO A 2 29.56 -32.07 -6.26
C PRO A 2 28.96 -30.90 -5.44
N PRO A 3 29.37 -29.65 -5.69
CA PRO A 3 28.81 -28.49 -5.01
C PRO A 3 27.32 -28.33 -5.31
N PRO A 4 26.53 -27.74 -4.40
CA PRO A 4 25.11 -27.49 -4.63
C PRO A 4 24.97 -26.58 -5.86
N ALA A 5 24.18 -27.03 -6.84
CA ALA A 5 23.83 -26.22 -8.00
C ALA A 5 22.93 -25.07 -7.55
N MET A 6 23.48 -23.86 -7.47
CA MET A 6 22.68 -22.66 -7.29
C MET A 6 21.94 -22.36 -8.59
N TYR A 7 20.62 -22.62 -8.59
CA TYR A 7 19.76 -22.16 -9.67
C TYR A 7 19.38 -20.71 -9.39
N THR A 8 20.04 -19.76 -10.07
CA THR A 8 19.61 -18.36 -10.13
C THR A 8 18.34 -18.27 -10.98
N LYS A 9 17.18 -18.45 -10.34
CA LYS A 9 15.90 -18.13 -10.97
C LYS A 9 15.74 -16.61 -10.97
N GLN A 10 15.76 -15.99 -12.16
CA GLN A 10 15.36 -14.59 -12.28
C GLN A 10 13.87 -14.51 -12.00
N VAL A 11 13.49 -13.85 -10.91
CA VAL A 11 12.09 -13.58 -10.58
C VAL A 11 11.82 -12.12 -10.95
N PRO A 12 10.89 -11.85 -11.88
CA PRO A 12 10.58 -10.48 -12.26
C PRO A 12 9.96 -9.73 -11.08
N MET A 13 10.26 -8.43 -10.99
CA MET A 13 9.71 -7.54 -9.97
C MET A 13 8.20 -7.38 -10.22
N PRO A 14 7.35 -7.54 -9.20
CA PRO A 14 5.92 -7.39 -9.38
C PRO A 14 5.53 -5.94 -9.66
N VAL A 15 4.43 -5.74 -10.40
CA VAL A 15 3.90 -4.42 -10.73
C VAL A 15 2.86 -4.05 -9.68
N CYS A 16 3.07 -2.92 -9.00
CA CYS A 16 2.18 -2.44 -7.94
C CYS A 16 1.28 -1.30 -8.43
N LYS A 17 0.06 -1.27 -7.93
CA LYS A 17 -0.98 -0.30 -8.25
C LYS A 17 -1.63 0.20 -6.95
N TYR A 18 -1.96 1.48 -6.95
CA TYR A 18 -2.74 2.13 -5.91
C TYR A 18 -4.05 2.65 -6.49
N GLU A 19 -5.16 2.43 -5.78
CA GLU A 19 -6.50 2.84 -6.18
C GLU A 19 -7.29 3.36 -4.98
N VAL A 20 -8.19 4.31 -5.25
CA VAL A 20 -9.23 4.74 -4.32
C VAL A 20 -10.56 4.25 -4.86
N LEU A 21 -11.30 3.47 -4.08
CA LEU A 21 -12.55 2.85 -4.47
C LEU A 21 -13.72 3.39 -3.63
N ASP A 22 -14.93 3.32 -4.17
CA ASP A 22 -16.13 3.79 -3.45
C ASP A 22 -16.56 2.76 -2.41
N GLY A 23 -16.52 3.14 -1.13
CA GLY A 23 -17.09 2.38 -0.02
C GLY A 23 -16.41 1.04 0.36
N SER A 24 -15.79 0.32 -0.56
CA SER A 24 -15.34 -1.07 -0.28
C SER A 24 -14.19 -1.54 -1.20
N PRO A 25 -13.51 -2.66 -0.87
CA PRO A 25 -12.41 -3.20 -1.67
C PRO A 25 -12.78 -3.65 -3.10
N THR A 26 -14.07 -3.77 -3.38
CA THR A 26 -14.65 -4.18 -4.68
C THR A 26 -15.48 -3.06 -5.31
N GLY A 27 -15.49 -1.87 -4.71
CA GLY A 27 -16.16 -0.69 -5.25
C GLY A 27 -15.54 -0.20 -6.56
N PRO A 28 -16.27 0.62 -7.33
CA PRO A 28 -15.72 1.27 -8.51
C PRO A 28 -14.63 2.29 -8.14
N PRO A 29 -13.63 2.54 -9.02
CA PRO A 29 -12.63 3.58 -8.81
C PRO A 29 -13.26 4.98 -8.70
N VAL A 30 -12.76 5.77 -7.75
CA VAL A 30 -13.20 7.13 -7.46
C VAL A 30 -12.12 8.12 -7.88
N TYR A 31 -12.50 9.03 -8.77
CA TYR A 31 -11.63 10.13 -9.23
C TYR A 31 -12.07 11.49 -8.67
N TYR A 32 -13.34 11.61 -8.31
CA TYR A 32 -13.94 12.79 -7.70
C TYR A 32 -14.79 12.34 -6.53
N ALA A 33 -14.58 12.95 -5.37
CA ALA A 33 -15.28 12.59 -4.16
C ALA A 33 -15.75 13.83 -3.40
N THR A 34 -16.76 13.65 -2.56
CA THR A 34 -17.24 14.71 -1.65
C THR A 34 -16.63 14.53 -0.27
N VAL A 35 -16.32 15.65 0.41
CA VAL A 35 -15.84 15.60 1.80
C VAL A 35 -16.82 14.81 2.68
N GLY A 36 -16.29 13.86 3.46
CA GLY A 36 -17.05 12.94 4.30
C GLY A 36 -17.47 11.65 3.61
N GLN A 37 -17.39 11.57 2.28
CA GLN A 37 -17.63 10.33 1.54
C GLN A 37 -16.69 9.23 2.05
N MET A 38 -17.23 8.03 2.23
CA MET A 38 -16.45 6.87 2.63
C MET A 38 -15.81 6.25 1.39
N VAL A 39 -14.49 6.10 1.40
CA VAL A 39 -13.70 5.51 0.33
C VAL A 39 -12.80 4.40 0.88
N TYR A 40 -12.34 3.54 -0.01
CA TYR A 40 -11.41 2.47 0.31
C TYR A 40 -10.10 2.66 -0.45
N HIS A 41 -9.01 2.88 0.29
CA HIS A 41 -7.67 2.93 -0.28
C HIS A 41 -7.15 1.51 -0.46
N LYS A 42 -6.68 1.17 -1.66
CA LYS A 42 -6.25 -0.18 -2.02
C LYS A 42 -4.89 -0.15 -2.71
N TRP A 43 -3.97 -0.98 -2.21
CA TRP A 43 -2.68 -1.28 -2.82
C TRP A 43 -2.66 -2.74 -3.22
N THR A 44 -2.23 -3.01 -4.45
CA THR A 44 -2.13 -4.37 -5.00
C THR A 44 -0.86 -4.51 -5.81
N CYS A 45 -0.12 -5.59 -5.64
CA CYS A 45 0.98 -5.96 -6.52
C CYS A 45 0.69 -7.28 -7.23
N GLU A 46 1.00 -7.33 -8.52
CA GLU A 46 0.84 -8.53 -9.35
C GLU A 46 2.21 -9.17 -9.60
N ALA A 47 2.39 -10.39 -9.09
CA ALA A 47 3.57 -11.21 -9.31
C ALA A 47 3.24 -12.40 -10.22
N GLU A 48 4.18 -12.80 -11.08
CA GLU A 48 4.01 -13.99 -11.94
C GLU A 48 3.93 -15.30 -11.14
N GLN A 49 4.53 -15.32 -9.94
CA GLN A 49 4.58 -16.47 -9.06
C GLN A 49 3.90 -16.11 -7.74
N ALA A 50 2.88 -16.89 -7.38
CA ALA A 50 2.24 -16.80 -6.08
C ALA A 50 3.22 -17.12 -4.95
N ASP A 51 2.93 -16.63 -3.75
CA ASP A 51 3.66 -16.91 -2.50
C ASP A 51 5.17 -16.63 -2.52
N THR A 52 5.63 -15.80 -3.47
CA THR A 52 7.06 -15.47 -3.59
C THR A 52 7.39 -14.14 -2.92
N PHE A 53 6.44 -13.20 -2.91
CA PHE A 53 6.66 -11.85 -2.44
C PHE A 53 5.63 -11.43 -1.39
N CYS A 54 6.09 -10.53 -0.53
CA CYS A 54 5.33 -9.85 0.48
C CYS A 54 5.47 -8.35 0.28
N MET A 55 4.37 -7.62 0.45
CA MET A 55 4.31 -6.18 0.32
C MET A 55 4.12 -5.53 1.69
N VAL A 56 4.88 -4.46 1.95
CA VAL A 56 4.63 -3.53 3.05
C VAL A 56 4.52 -2.12 2.49
N VAL A 57 3.41 -1.46 2.76
CA VAL A 57 3.19 -0.05 2.41
C VAL A 57 3.64 0.81 3.59
N HIS A 58 4.52 1.76 3.34
CA HIS A 58 5.09 2.63 4.36
C HIS A 58 5.42 4.01 3.76
N SER A 59 5.79 4.95 4.62
CA SER A 59 6.19 6.30 4.20
C SER A 59 5.16 6.94 3.25
N CYS A 60 3.89 6.96 3.66
CA CYS A 60 2.82 7.58 2.89
C CYS A 60 2.67 9.04 3.27
N PHE A 61 2.46 9.87 2.26
CA PHE A 61 2.30 11.29 2.40
C PHE A 61 1.12 11.77 1.56
N VAL A 62 0.48 12.83 2.05
CA VAL A 62 -0.48 13.62 1.28
C VAL A 62 0.13 14.99 0.98
N ASP A 63 0.01 15.41 -0.28
CA ASP A 63 0.48 16.71 -0.79
C ASP A 63 -0.71 17.49 -1.34
N ASP A 64 -0.79 18.78 -1.04
CA ASP A 64 -1.83 19.70 -1.50
C ASP A 64 -1.52 20.39 -2.85
N GLY A 65 -0.38 20.05 -3.46
CA GLY A 65 0.13 20.63 -4.71
C GLY A 65 0.91 21.94 -4.53
N ASN A 66 1.05 22.44 -3.31
CA ASN A 66 1.75 23.70 -3.01
C ASN A 66 3.00 23.49 -2.14
N GLY A 67 3.46 22.24 -2.03
CA GLY A 67 4.69 21.86 -1.33
C GLY A 67 4.50 21.61 0.17
N GLU A 68 3.28 21.67 0.70
CA GLU A 68 2.99 21.19 2.04
C GLU A 68 2.68 19.69 1.98
N ARG A 69 3.55 18.90 2.60
CA ARG A 69 3.47 17.43 2.59
C ARG A 69 3.31 16.92 4.01
N VAL A 70 2.22 16.22 4.28
CA VAL A 70 1.92 15.63 5.58
C VAL A 70 2.09 14.11 5.52
N GLN A 71 2.83 13.54 6.47
CA GLN A 71 3.02 12.09 6.55
C GLN A 71 1.82 11.44 7.23
N LEU A 72 1.19 10.48 6.55
CA LEU A 72 0.05 9.71 7.05
C LEU A 72 0.51 8.35 7.62
N ILE A 73 1.50 7.73 6.99
CA ILE A 73 2.07 6.44 7.40
C ILE A 73 3.57 6.60 7.52
N ASN A 74 4.13 6.20 8.66
CA ASN A 74 5.57 6.30 8.93
C ASN A 74 6.40 5.25 8.17
N GLU A 75 7.72 5.26 8.33
CA GLU A 75 8.64 4.32 7.68
C GLU A 75 8.40 2.85 8.10
N GLN A 76 7.71 2.64 9.23
CA GLN A 76 7.37 1.32 9.75
C GLN A 76 5.98 0.84 9.26
N GLY A 77 5.27 1.61 8.42
CA GLY A 77 3.93 1.21 7.99
C GLY A 77 2.82 1.47 9.03
N CYS A 78 3.12 2.24 10.08
CA CYS A 78 2.15 2.63 11.10
C CYS A 78 1.51 3.98 10.76
N ALA A 79 0.18 4.07 10.91
CA ALA A 79 -0.55 5.32 10.76
C ALA A 79 -0.18 6.33 11.86
N LEU A 80 0.14 7.55 11.44
CA LEU A 80 0.45 8.68 12.33
C LEU A 80 -0.82 9.42 12.77
N ASP A 81 -1.81 9.54 11.88
CA ASP A 81 -3.10 10.17 12.17
C ASP A 81 -4.26 9.23 11.84
N LYS A 82 -4.84 8.65 12.90
CA LYS A 82 -5.96 7.70 12.81
C LYS A 82 -7.27 8.33 12.35
N TYR A 83 -7.40 9.66 12.36
CA TYR A 83 -8.59 10.33 11.84
C TYR A 83 -8.55 10.47 10.32
N LEU A 84 -7.35 10.59 9.74
CA LEU A 84 -7.16 10.73 8.29
C LEU A 84 -7.04 9.37 7.61
N LEU A 85 -6.20 8.48 8.14
CA LEU A 85 -6.02 7.13 7.62
C LEU A 85 -5.58 6.22 8.76
N THR A 86 -6.36 5.18 9.03
CA THR A 86 -5.99 4.19 10.07
C THR A 86 -4.96 3.20 9.54
N ASN A 87 -4.42 2.35 10.43
CA ASN A 87 -3.49 1.30 10.03
C ASN A 87 -4.08 0.45 8.90
N LEU A 88 -3.27 0.16 7.89
CA LEU A 88 -3.67 -0.65 6.75
C LEU A 88 -3.91 -2.10 7.17
N GLU A 89 -4.93 -2.71 6.58
CA GLU A 89 -5.15 -4.15 6.68
C GLU A 89 -4.48 -4.85 5.50
N TYR A 90 -3.91 -6.02 5.75
CA TYR A 90 -3.23 -6.84 4.75
C TYR A 90 -4.00 -8.14 4.54
N PRO A 91 -5.07 -8.13 3.72
CA PRO A 91 -5.88 -9.33 3.46
C PRO A 91 -5.13 -10.41 2.67
N GLY A 92 -3.95 -10.10 2.11
CA GLY A 92 -3.05 -11.07 1.48
C GLY A 92 -1.64 -10.50 1.32
N ASP A 93 -0.68 -11.34 0.95
CA ASP A 93 0.74 -10.97 0.92
C ASP A 93 1.06 -9.79 -0.02
N LEU A 94 0.29 -9.62 -1.08
CA LEU A 94 0.45 -8.55 -2.07
C LEU A 94 -0.75 -7.60 -2.14
N MET A 95 -1.56 -7.55 -1.08
CA MET A 95 -2.72 -6.68 -0.99
C MET A 95 -2.77 -5.97 0.36
N ALA A 96 -2.93 -4.65 0.32
CA ALA A 96 -3.18 -3.84 1.50
C ALA A 96 -4.34 -2.88 1.24
N GLY A 97 -5.10 -2.55 2.27
CA GLY A 97 -6.13 -1.53 2.12
C GLY A 97 -6.81 -1.13 3.40
N ARG A 98 -7.54 -0.01 3.33
CA ARG A 98 -8.25 0.55 4.47
C ARG A 98 -9.36 1.51 4.05
N GLU A 99 -10.42 1.51 4.82
CA GLU A 99 -11.50 2.49 4.73
C GLU A 99 -11.08 3.83 5.35
N ALA A 100 -11.43 4.94 4.69
CA ALA A 100 -11.19 6.29 5.15
C ALA A 100 -12.32 7.23 4.71
N HIS A 101 -12.47 8.33 5.43
CA HIS A 101 -13.36 9.42 5.01
C HIS A 101 -12.56 10.43 4.21
N VAL A 102 -13.10 10.84 3.06
CA VAL A 102 -12.51 11.90 2.25
C VAL A 102 -12.48 13.19 3.04
N TYR A 103 -11.30 13.79 3.14
CA TYR A 103 -11.08 15.10 3.74
C TYR A 103 -10.51 16.04 2.68
N LYS A 104 -10.46 17.33 3.01
CA LYS A 104 -9.75 18.32 2.19
C LYS A 104 -9.11 19.38 3.04
N TYR A 105 -8.06 20.00 2.51
CA TYR A 105 -7.51 21.23 3.06
C TYR A 105 -8.36 22.43 2.61
N ALA A 106 -8.45 23.46 3.46
CA ALA A 106 -9.12 24.70 3.10
C ALA A 106 -8.44 25.33 1.88
N ASP A 107 -9.22 25.88 0.94
CA ASP A 107 -8.74 26.54 -0.27
C ASP A 107 -7.90 25.66 -1.23
N ARG A 108 -8.00 24.32 -1.10
CA ARG A 108 -7.36 23.34 -1.99
C ARG A 108 -8.38 22.47 -2.69
N ASP A 109 -8.20 22.32 -4.00
CA ASP A 109 -9.09 21.56 -4.86
C ASP A 109 -8.60 20.13 -5.13
N ASN A 110 -7.29 19.87 -4.97
CA ASN A 110 -6.64 18.58 -5.26
C ASN A 110 -5.82 18.10 -4.07
N MET A 111 -5.68 16.77 -3.97
CA MET A 111 -4.83 16.10 -3.00
C MET A 111 -4.12 14.94 -3.67
N TYR A 112 -2.82 14.82 -3.45
CA TYR A 112 -1.98 13.79 -4.04
C TYR A 112 -1.49 12.84 -2.95
N PHE A 113 -1.71 11.54 -3.15
CA PHE A 113 -1.24 10.50 -2.24
C PHE A 113 0.00 9.84 -2.82
N ASP A 114 1.08 9.86 -2.06
CA ASP A 114 2.36 9.27 -2.45
C ASP A 114 2.83 8.31 -1.34
N CYS A 115 2.99 7.04 -1.68
CA CYS A 115 3.39 5.98 -0.75
C CYS A 115 4.56 5.19 -1.30
N GLN A 116 5.45 4.78 -0.41
CA GLN A 116 6.50 3.84 -0.73
C GLN A 116 6.06 2.41 -0.42
N ILE A 117 6.54 1.47 -1.23
CA ILE A 117 6.22 0.05 -1.11
C ILE A 117 7.53 -0.71 -1.04
N THR A 118 7.71 -1.48 0.03
CA THR A 118 8.81 -2.44 0.16
C THR A 118 8.30 -3.83 -0.17
N LEU A 119 9.00 -4.51 -1.10
CA LEU A 119 8.74 -5.90 -1.44
C LEU A 119 9.83 -6.79 -0.84
N ARG A 120 9.41 -7.87 -0.18
CA ARG A 120 10.29 -8.86 0.43
C ARG A 120 10.03 -10.24 -0.14
N ILE A 121 11.06 -11.08 -0.22
CA ILE A 121 10.91 -12.47 -0.65
C ILE A 121 10.39 -13.28 0.54
N LYS A 122 9.32 -14.05 0.34
CA LYS A 122 8.74 -14.92 1.35
C LYS A 122 9.60 -16.18 1.50
N GLU A 123 9.97 -16.53 2.72
CA GLU A 123 10.71 -17.77 2.97
C GLU A 123 9.79 -19.00 2.74
N PRO A 124 10.32 -20.07 2.11
CA PRO A 124 9.53 -21.27 1.85
C PRO A 124 9.07 -21.91 3.16
N GLY A 125 7.75 -22.02 3.33
CA GLY A 125 7.13 -22.60 4.52
C GLY A 125 6.73 -21.60 5.61
N SER A 126 7.01 -20.31 5.42
CA SER A 126 6.46 -19.27 6.31
C SER A 126 5.00 -18.98 5.96
N GLU A 127 4.12 -18.92 6.97
CA GLU A 127 2.73 -18.47 6.78
C GLU A 127 2.65 -16.95 6.63
N PHE A 128 3.55 -16.21 7.28
CA PHE A 128 3.53 -14.75 7.34
C PHE A 128 4.88 -14.14 6.91
N CYS A 129 4.83 -12.89 6.48
CA CYS A 129 6.03 -12.14 6.14
C CYS A 129 6.58 -11.51 7.42
N GLU A 130 7.82 -11.82 7.80
CA GLU A 130 8.45 -11.15 8.95
C GLU A 130 8.60 -9.66 8.66
N VAL A 131 7.91 -8.85 9.46
CA VAL A 131 8.04 -7.39 9.43
C VAL A 131 9.25 -7.01 10.28
N MET A 132 10.46 -7.18 9.73
CA MET A 132 11.67 -6.57 10.29
C MET A 132 11.50 -5.04 10.27
N PHE A 133 11.40 -4.44 11.45
CA PHE A 133 11.42 -3.00 11.73
C PHE A 133 12.82 -2.52 12.09
#